data_AF-A0A7U9N7P7-F1
#
_entry.id   AF-A0A7U9N7P7-F1
#
_cell.length_a   1.000
_cell.length_b   1.000
_cell.length_c   1.000
_cell.angle_alpha   90.00
_cell.angle_beta   90.00
_cell.angle_gamma   90.00
#
_symmetry.space_group_name_H-M   'P 1'
#
loop_
_entity.id
_entity.type
_entity.pdbx_description
1 polymer ?
#
loop_
_entity_poly.entity_id
_entity_poly.type
_entity_poly.pdbx_seq_one_letter_code
_entity_poly.pdbx_strand_id
1 'polypeptide(L)'
;MRKLGKIAALLIWGSVVWGCGRQEESSAAKETAVILGEKPENLEEAVAAAAEEEEETEAEVQPEDAAEEKMQVHQEETVEKERIELAAAQKAEPVRCGEELGRQLSDGELQVFTDWIGRSDNYGFLLSVYDTPAGVDLDEIFYCGAGIEQEEVAPEEVEAYLQACGWDEIYTDFEKLTTEQIDAFLQKKTGLSYEQMNGRLRWTYLPAYDAYYAEHGDTNYRAFSCVEGYTTDEQVFKLRCRPCDLDSAGVDGYHVMDYELTLEKWDEEYRFLSNRLMWERGLIEEQSFAVAIEPLGNVIFASYVPDTKVYPFADVSFFILRDGRELRRLQGIAEGNIRENEIFHQVEAVAFADYNEDGNTDVIIIADYVSPLEEESRDIRAEVRLYEGKNEYLYYDEEMSQKVNAQVEEKTVRAVLDYISQ
;
A
#
# COMPACT_ATOMS: atom_id res chain seq x y z
N MET A 1 47.04 5.57 41.82
CA MET A 1 46.69 4.64 42.93
C MET A 1 46.46 3.27 42.32
N ARG A 2 47.24 2.28 42.76
CA ARG A 2 47.09 0.85 42.42
C ARG A 2 45.95 0.25 43.25
N LYS A 3 45.25 -0.77 42.72
CA LYS A 3 45.08 -2.14 43.28
C LYS A 3 43.83 -2.84 42.69
N LEU A 4 44.01 -4.05 42.14
CA LEU A 4 43.45 -5.36 42.58
C LEU A 4 41.91 -5.48 42.59
N GLY A 5 41.25 -6.55 42.11
CA GLY A 5 41.71 -7.81 41.53
C GLY A 5 40.60 -8.90 41.55
N LYS A 6 40.96 -10.05 40.96
CA LYS A 6 40.53 -11.45 41.24
C LYS A 6 39.07 -11.89 40.95
N ILE A 7 38.86 -12.77 39.97
CA ILE A 7 38.72 -14.27 40.03
C ILE A 7 37.30 -14.73 40.40
N ALA A 8 36.65 -15.50 39.51
CA ALA A 8 36.19 -16.86 39.79
C ALA A 8 35.62 -17.53 38.52
N ALA A 9 36.22 -18.65 38.15
CA ALA A 9 35.67 -19.67 37.25
C ALA A 9 34.76 -20.61 38.05
N LEU A 10 33.73 -21.17 37.41
CA LEU A 10 33.13 -22.42 37.85
C LEU A 10 33.00 -23.38 36.67
N LEU A 11 33.76 -24.46 36.76
CA LEU A 11 33.65 -25.70 36.01
C LEU A 11 32.47 -26.52 36.55
N ILE A 12 31.67 -27.13 35.68
CA ILE A 12 30.97 -28.39 35.99
C ILE A 12 31.25 -29.39 34.87
N TRP A 13 31.73 -30.54 35.30
CA TRP A 13 32.07 -31.74 34.54
C TRP A 13 30.82 -32.59 34.25
N GLY A 14 30.76 -33.07 33.01
CA GLY A 14 30.35 -34.40 32.52
C GLY A 14 29.35 -35.29 33.27
N SER A 15 28.46 -35.90 32.48
CA SER A 15 28.08 -37.31 32.61
C SER A 15 27.66 -37.91 31.26
N VAL A 16 27.96 -39.20 31.13
CA VAL A 16 28.04 -40.01 29.91
C VAL A 16 26.82 -40.96 29.82
N VAL A 17 26.22 -41.02 28.63
CA VAL A 17 25.68 -42.17 27.85
C VAL A 17 25.06 -43.40 28.56
N TRP A 18 23.79 -43.70 28.20
CA TRP A 18 23.19 -44.94 27.64
C TRP A 18 21.66 -44.71 27.63
N GLY A 19 20.84 -44.90 26.60
CA GLY A 19 20.89 -45.81 25.47
C GLY A 19 19.65 -46.73 25.52
N CYS A 20 18.78 -46.64 24.49
CA CYS A 20 18.06 -47.73 23.81
C CYS A 20 16.53 -47.53 23.57
N GLY A 21 16.14 -47.60 22.29
CA GLY A 21 14.83 -48.06 21.79
C GLY A 21 13.99 -46.97 21.11
N ARG A 22 13.42 -47.13 19.91
CA ARG A 22 13.53 -48.08 18.78
C ARG A 22 12.77 -47.42 17.61
N GLN A 23 13.23 -47.66 16.39
CA GLN A 23 12.68 -47.30 15.07
C GLN A 23 11.15 -47.12 14.97
N GLU A 24 10.72 -46.17 14.14
CA GLU A 24 10.03 -46.47 12.87
C GLU A 24 10.13 -45.30 11.89
N GLU A 25 10.60 -45.59 10.68
CA GLU A 25 10.48 -44.72 9.50
C GLU A 25 9.06 -44.82 8.97
N SER A 26 8.46 -43.69 8.60
CA SER A 26 7.37 -43.67 7.64
C SER A 26 7.35 -42.32 6.94
N SER A 27 7.74 -42.33 5.66
CA SER A 27 7.51 -41.23 4.74
C SER A 27 6.00 -40.97 4.59
N ALA A 28 5.58 -39.72 4.67
CA ALA A 28 4.30 -39.31 4.12
C ALA A 28 4.49 -37.95 3.43
N ALA A 29 4.02 -37.90 2.19
CA ALA A 29 4.10 -36.77 1.29
C ALA A 29 3.31 -35.58 1.83
N LYS A 30 3.79 -34.37 1.53
CA LYS A 30 3.07 -33.11 1.72
C LYS A 30 1.80 -33.14 0.85
N GLU A 31 0.63 -33.18 1.49
CA GLU A 31 -0.65 -32.87 0.83
C GLU A 31 -1.00 -31.41 1.09
N THR A 32 -1.04 -30.63 0.01
CA THR A 32 -1.67 -29.32 -0.06
C THR A 32 -3.19 -29.54 -0.09
N ALA A 33 -3.91 -29.09 0.94
CA ALA A 33 -5.37 -29.17 0.99
C ALA A 33 -5.98 -27.77 0.80
N VAL A 34 -6.53 -27.53 -0.39
CA VAL A 34 -7.57 -26.53 -0.64
C VAL A 34 -8.90 -27.19 -0.29
N ILE A 35 -9.66 -26.66 0.66
CA ILE A 35 -11.02 -27.14 0.94
C ILE A 35 -12.01 -26.19 0.25
N LEU A 36 -12.67 -26.70 -0.79
CA LEU A 36 -13.88 -26.15 -1.37
C LEU A 36 -14.99 -27.20 -1.23
N GLY A 37 -16.15 -26.75 -0.74
CA GLY A 37 -17.31 -27.57 -0.42
C GLY A 37 -17.94 -28.30 -1.61
N GLU A 38 -18.68 -29.35 -1.24
CA GLU A 38 -19.18 -30.45 -2.06
C GLU A 38 -20.13 -30.06 -3.19
N LYS A 39 -20.09 -30.87 -4.25
CA LYS A 39 -20.97 -30.85 -5.43
C LYS A 39 -21.87 -32.09 -5.37
N PRO A 40 -23.19 -32.02 -5.66
CA PRO A 40 -23.96 -33.23 -5.91
C PRO A 40 -23.89 -33.66 -7.37
N GLU A 41 -23.81 -34.98 -7.55
CA GLU A 41 -23.69 -35.71 -8.81
C GLU A 41 -25.04 -35.87 -9.53
N ASN A 42 -25.09 -35.36 -10.76
CA ASN A 42 -25.64 -35.91 -12.01
C ASN A 42 -26.92 -36.79 -12.03
N LEU A 43 -27.84 -36.46 -12.95
CA LEU A 43 -28.71 -37.44 -13.64
C LEU A 43 -29.31 -36.84 -14.93
N GLU A 44 -28.65 -37.11 -16.06
CA GLU A 44 -29.29 -37.15 -17.38
C GLU A 44 -30.14 -38.44 -17.48
N GLU A 45 -31.46 -38.33 -17.56
CA GLU A 45 -32.33 -39.18 -18.40
C GLU A 45 -33.79 -38.72 -18.30
N ALA A 46 -34.33 -38.16 -19.39
CA ALA A 46 -35.65 -38.47 -19.96
C ALA A 46 -36.08 -37.39 -20.97
N VAL A 47 -35.63 -37.52 -22.21
CA VAL A 47 -36.27 -36.88 -23.37
C VAL A 47 -37.18 -37.92 -24.02
N ALA A 48 -38.50 -37.79 -23.85
CA ALA A 48 -39.50 -38.38 -24.76
C ALA A 48 -40.93 -37.85 -24.50
N ALA A 49 -41.37 -36.98 -25.40
CA ALA A 49 -42.70 -36.87 -26.02
C ALA A 49 -43.99 -37.06 -25.19
N ALA A 50 -44.85 -36.03 -25.17
CA ALA A 50 -46.07 -36.00 -26.00
C ALA A 50 -46.77 -34.63 -25.88
N ALA A 51 -47.42 -34.25 -26.98
CA ALA A 51 -48.13 -33.00 -27.19
C ALA A 51 -49.52 -32.95 -26.54
N GLU A 52 -50.05 -31.73 -26.54
CA GLU A 52 -51.45 -31.30 -26.64
C GLU A 52 -52.14 -30.66 -25.42
N GLU A 53 -52.64 -29.45 -25.77
CA GLU A 53 -53.83 -28.72 -25.32
C GLU A 53 -53.73 -27.66 -24.20
N GLU A 54 -54.30 -26.52 -24.61
CA GLU A 54 -54.48 -25.23 -23.94
C GLU A 54 -55.46 -25.33 -22.77
N GLU A 55 -55.23 -24.55 -21.70
CA GLU A 55 -56.33 -23.81 -21.07
C GLU A 55 -55.79 -22.61 -20.29
N GLU A 56 -56.26 -21.41 -20.66
CA GLU A 56 -56.09 -20.17 -19.91
C GLU A 56 -56.77 -20.28 -18.54
N THR A 57 -56.04 -19.95 -17.47
CA THR A 57 -56.67 -19.34 -16.28
C THR A 57 -55.74 -18.31 -15.68
N GLU A 58 -56.14 -17.05 -15.79
CA GLU A 58 -55.60 -15.91 -15.04
C GLU A 58 -55.77 -16.16 -13.54
N ALA A 59 -54.69 -16.01 -12.78
CA ALA A 59 -54.73 -15.79 -11.34
C ALA A 59 -53.74 -14.66 -11.00
N GLU A 60 -54.30 -13.53 -10.57
CA GLU A 60 -53.59 -12.34 -10.10
C GLU A 60 -52.62 -12.67 -8.95
N VAL A 61 -51.34 -12.37 -9.13
CA VAL A 61 -50.34 -12.30 -8.05
C VAL A 61 -49.92 -10.83 -7.89
N GLN A 62 -49.94 -10.36 -6.64
CA GLN A 62 -49.71 -8.96 -6.26
C GLN A 62 -48.25 -8.52 -6.50
N PRO A 63 -47.97 -7.20 -6.67
CA PRO A 63 -46.76 -6.69 -7.34
C PRO A 63 -45.50 -6.62 -6.46
N GLU A 64 -45.54 -7.13 -5.24
CA GLU A 64 -44.55 -6.80 -4.19
C GLU A 64 -43.35 -7.77 -4.20
N ASP A 65 -43.60 -9.06 -4.41
CA ASP A 65 -42.54 -10.10 -4.35
C ASP A 65 -41.69 -10.19 -5.64
N ALA A 66 -42.23 -9.75 -6.79
CA ALA A 66 -41.52 -9.79 -8.09
C ALA A 66 -40.47 -8.68 -8.26
N ALA A 67 -40.52 -7.63 -7.42
CA ALA A 67 -39.56 -6.54 -7.45
C ALA A 67 -38.29 -6.86 -6.64
N GLU A 68 -38.43 -7.56 -5.51
CA GLU A 68 -37.29 -8.04 -4.71
C GLU A 68 -36.53 -9.14 -5.44
N GLU A 69 -37.22 -10.11 -6.05
CA GLU A 69 -36.57 -11.20 -6.79
C GLU A 69 -35.82 -10.69 -8.04
N LYS A 70 -36.35 -9.68 -8.74
CA LYS A 70 -35.65 -9.04 -9.87
C LYS A 70 -34.48 -8.17 -9.44
N MET A 71 -34.53 -7.55 -8.26
CA MET A 71 -33.44 -6.73 -7.74
C MET A 71 -32.29 -7.60 -7.22
N GLN A 72 -32.60 -8.76 -6.64
CA GLN A 72 -31.64 -9.76 -6.19
C GLN A 72 -30.92 -10.43 -7.36
N VAL A 73 -31.66 -10.83 -8.41
CA VAL A 73 -31.07 -11.40 -9.63
C VAL A 73 -30.21 -10.37 -10.36
N HIS A 74 -30.61 -9.09 -10.40
CA HIS A 74 -29.79 -8.05 -11.02
C HIS A 74 -28.53 -7.74 -10.21
N GLN A 75 -28.57 -7.80 -8.87
CA GLN A 75 -27.38 -7.65 -8.02
C GLN A 75 -26.42 -8.83 -8.18
N GLU A 76 -26.91 -10.07 -8.19
CA GLU A 76 -26.07 -11.25 -8.41
C GLU A 76 -25.42 -11.27 -9.81
N GLU A 77 -26.17 -10.88 -10.86
CA GLU A 77 -25.61 -10.74 -12.21
C GLU A 77 -24.54 -9.63 -12.29
N THR A 78 -24.66 -8.57 -11.49
CA THR A 78 -23.68 -7.47 -11.46
C THR A 78 -22.41 -7.89 -10.74
N VAL A 79 -22.53 -8.59 -9.61
CA VAL A 79 -21.40 -9.10 -8.82
C VAL A 79 -20.64 -10.21 -9.56
N GLU A 80 -21.35 -11.10 -10.27
CA GLU A 80 -20.72 -12.14 -11.09
C GLU A 80 -19.94 -11.51 -12.25
N LYS A 81 -20.46 -10.43 -12.84
CA LYS A 81 -19.81 -9.71 -13.94
C LYS A 81 -18.56 -8.94 -13.47
N GLU A 82 -18.61 -8.30 -12.31
CA GLU A 82 -17.45 -7.68 -11.66
C GLU A 82 -16.40 -8.73 -11.27
N ARG A 83 -16.81 -9.90 -10.77
CA ARG A 83 -15.90 -11.03 -10.50
C ARG A 83 -15.23 -11.55 -11.77
N ILE A 84 -15.96 -11.64 -12.88
CA ILE A 84 -15.42 -12.05 -14.18
C ILE A 84 -14.45 -10.99 -14.73
N GLU A 85 -14.75 -9.70 -14.56
CA GLU A 85 -13.85 -8.60 -14.96
C GLU A 85 -12.57 -8.56 -14.10
N LEU A 86 -12.67 -8.76 -12.78
CA LEU A 86 -11.50 -8.90 -11.88
C LEU A 86 -10.67 -10.14 -12.22
N ALA A 87 -11.31 -11.28 -12.46
CA ALA A 87 -10.62 -12.51 -12.85
C ALA A 87 -9.99 -12.42 -14.25
N ALA A 88 -10.55 -11.61 -15.15
CA ALA A 88 -9.96 -11.29 -16.44
C ALA A 88 -8.77 -10.33 -16.31
N ALA A 89 -8.83 -9.36 -15.38
CA ALA A 89 -7.70 -8.49 -15.05
C ALA A 89 -6.53 -9.27 -14.40
N GLN A 90 -6.83 -10.32 -13.62
CA GLN A 90 -5.83 -11.21 -13.01
C GLN A 90 -5.25 -12.25 -13.99
N LYS A 91 -5.97 -12.59 -15.06
CA LYS A 91 -5.51 -13.47 -16.15
C LYS A 91 -4.81 -12.73 -17.28
N ALA A 92 -4.79 -11.40 -17.26
CA ALA A 92 -3.80 -10.67 -18.02
C ALA A 92 -2.44 -11.06 -17.44
N GLU A 93 -1.73 -11.96 -18.12
CA GLU A 93 -0.30 -12.14 -17.90
C GLU A 93 0.32 -10.74 -17.78
N PRO A 94 1.22 -10.50 -16.81
CA PRO A 94 1.85 -9.19 -16.71
C PRO A 94 2.35 -8.88 -18.10
N VAL A 95 1.89 -7.76 -18.66
CA VAL A 95 2.52 -7.19 -19.84
C VAL A 95 3.94 -6.98 -19.40
N ARG A 96 4.80 -7.96 -19.72
CA ARG A 96 6.23 -7.81 -19.67
C ARG A 96 6.47 -6.74 -20.70
N CYS A 97 6.50 -5.49 -20.25
CA CYS A 97 7.08 -4.40 -20.98
C CYS A 97 8.56 -4.77 -21.16
N GLY A 98 8.84 -5.59 -22.17
CA GLY A 98 10.05 -5.44 -22.95
C GLY A 98 9.96 -4.11 -23.69
N GLU A 99 9.91 -3.01 -22.95
CA GLU A 99 10.35 -1.74 -23.50
C GLU A 99 11.85 -1.93 -23.75
N GLU A 100 12.32 -1.59 -24.95
CA GLU A 100 13.74 -1.39 -25.18
C GLU A 100 14.16 -0.26 -24.23
N LEU A 101 14.60 -0.63 -23.02
CA LEU A 101 15.18 0.30 -22.06
C LEU A 101 16.31 0.99 -22.82
N GLY A 102 16.09 2.26 -23.15
CA GLY A 102 16.95 3.02 -24.04
C GLY A 102 18.32 3.28 -23.43
N ARG A 103 18.92 4.42 -23.76
CA ARG A 103 20.15 4.84 -23.10
C ARG A 103 19.88 5.01 -21.60
N GLN A 104 20.65 4.29 -20.78
CA GLN A 104 20.68 4.51 -19.34
C GLN A 104 21.36 5.85 -19.04
N LEU A 105 20.78 6.62 -18.13
CA LEU A 105 21.34 7.88 -17.67
C LEU A 105 22.54 7.63 -16.74
N SER A 106 23.53 8.50 -16.83
CA SER A 106 24.70 8.51 -15.93
C SER A 106 24.36 9.14 -14.56
N ASP A 107 25.16 8.84 -13.54
CA ASP A 107 25.00 9.43 -12.19
C ASP A 107 24.96 10.96 -12.22
N GLY A 108 25.75 11.59 -13.10
CA GLY A 108 25.75 13.05 -13.27
C GLY A 108 24.44 13.59 -13.84
N GLU A 109 23.81 12.87 -14.77
CA GLU A 109 22.48 13.22 -15.29
C GLU A 109 21.39 13.00 -14.23
N LEU A 110 21.47 11.90 -13.48
CA LEU A 110 20.55 11.62 -12.38
C LEU A 110 20.64 12.68 -11.27
N GLN A 111 21.82 13.21 -10.98
CA GLN A 111 21.98 14.32 -10.05
C GLN A 111 21.32 15.60 -10.58
N VAL A 112 21.48 15.92 -11.87
CA VAL A 112 20.80 17.08 -12.48
C VAL A 112 19.29 16.95 -12.35
N PHE A 113 18.72 15.76 -12.59
CA PHE A 113 17.30 15.53 -12.39
C PHE A 113 16.90 15.62 -10.92
N THR A 114 17.70 15.10 -10.00
CA THR A 114 17.47 15.18 -8.55
C THR A 114 17.39 16.63 -8.09
N ASP A 115 18.34 17.46 -8.49
CA ASP A 115 18.33 18.89 -8.17
C ASP A 115 17.13 19.60 -8.80
N TRP A 116 16.76 19.21 -10.02
CA TRP A 116 15.63 19.79 -10.74
C TRP A 116 14.29 19.46 -10.08
N ILE A 117 14.02 18.18 -9.75
CA ILE A 117 12.76 17.79 -9.09
C ILE A 117 12.62 18.38 -7.68
N GLY A 118 13.73 18.64 -6.99
CA GLY A 118 13.73 19.22 -5.64
C GLY A 118 13.44 20.72 -5.59
N ARG A 119 13.31 21.41 -6.73
CA ARG A 119 12.96 22.83 -6.78
C ARG A 119 11.55 23.07 -6.21
N SER A 120 11.34 24.25 -5.62
CA SER A 120 10.05 24.68 -5.06
C SER A 120 8.90 24.64 -6.07
N ASP A 121 9.20 24.76 -7.35
CA ASP A 121 8.23 24.71 -8.45
C ASP A 121 8.04 23.32 -9.08
N ASN A 122 8.63 22.27 -8.48
CA ASN A 122 8.62 20.91 -9.02
C ASN A 122 8.29 19.82 -7.98
N TYR A 123 8.73 19.93 -6.73
CA TYR A 123 8.67 18.80 -5.78
C TYR A 123 7.23 18.31 -5.51
N GLY A 124 6.24 19.21 -5.53
CA GLY A 124 4.83 18.87 -5.33
C GLY A 124 4.27 17.88 -6.37
N PHE A 125 4.86 17.80 -7.56
CA PHE A 125 4.50 16.80 -8.56
C PHE A 125 4.89 15.37 -8.18
N LEU A 126 5.78 15.17 -7.20
CA LEU A 126 6.16 13.85 -6.70
C LEU A 126 5.37 13.43 -5.46
N LEU A 127 4.60 14.34 -4.86
CA LEU A 127 3.77 14.06 -3.69
C LEU A 127 2.44 13.40 -4.03
N SER A 128 2.09 13.29 -5.32
CA SER A 128 0.86 12.66 -5.80
C SER A 128 1.12 11.59 -6.86
N VAL A 129 0.21 10.62 -6.95
CA VAL A 129 0.28 9.49 -7.92
C VAL A 129 -0.72 9.71 -9.05
N TYR A 130 -0.25 9.77 -10.29
CA TYR A 130 -1.06 10.02 -11.49
C TYR A 130 -0.44 9.43 -12.76
N ASP A 131 -1.31 8.88 -13.63
CA ASP A 131 -0.92 8.31 -14.93
C ASP A 131 -0.84 9.35 -16.06
N THR A 132 -1.56 10.46 -15.91
CA THR A 132 -1.58 11.56 -16.87
C THR A 132 -1.56 12.89 -16.13
N PRO A 133 -1.09 13.99 -16.75
CA PRO A 133 -0.92 15.25 -16.02
C PRO A 133 -2.24 15.84 -15.52
N ALA A 134 -3.36 15.51 -16.15
CA ALA A 134 -4.69 15.95 -15.72
C ALA A 134 -5.11 15.38 -14.35
N GLY A 135 -4.50 14.26 -13.92
CA GLY A 135 -4.82 13.56 -12.67
C GLY A 135 -3.98 13.98 -11.47
N VAL A 136 -3.06 14.94 -11.62
CA VAL A 136 -2.21 15.41 -10.54
C VAL A 136 -3.02 16.09 -9.43
N ASP A 137 -2.62 15.94 -8.17
CA ASP A 137 -3.24 16.64 -7.05
C ASP A 137 -2.75 18.09 -7.01
N LEU A 138 -3.66 19.04 -7.23
CA LEU A 138 -3.32 20.46 -7.26
C LEU A 138 -3.03 21.01 -5.87
N ASP A 139 -3.62 20.46 -4.81
CA ASP A 139 -3.33 20.92 -3.45
C ASP A 139 -1.91 20.56 -3.05
N GLU A 140 -1.36 19.44 -3.55
CA GLU A 140 0.05 19.06 -3.35
C GLU A 140 1.01 19.96 -4.12
N ILE A 141 0.72 20.27 -5.40
CA ILE A 141 1.56 21.17 -6.20
C ILE A 141 1.63 22.55 -5.56
N PHE A 142 0.48 23.11 -5.19
CA PHE A 142 0.36 24.50 -4.78
C PHE A 142 0.48 24.69 -3.27
N TYR A 143 0.66 23.63 -2.48
CA TYR A 143 0.68 23.70 -1.01
C TYR A 143 1.52 24.85 -0.45
N CYS A 144 2.75 25.04 -0.95
CA CYS A 144 3.63 26.19 -0.65
C CYS A 144 3.79 27.13 -1.87
N GLY A 145 2.70 27.43 -2.56
CA GLY A 145 2.65 28.39 -3.67
C GLY A 145 3.39 27.98 -4.95
N ALA A 146 3.95 26.77 -5.01
CA ALA A 146 4.73 26.24 -6.14
C ALA A 146 5.90 27.15 -6.60
N GLY A 147 6.48 27.92 -5.68
CA GLY A 147 7.54 28.87 -5.99
C GLY A 147 7.12 30.05 -6.89
N ILE A 148 5.82 30.29 -7.03
CA ILE A 148 5.28 31.45 -7.75
C ILE A 148 5.48 32.70 -6.90
N GLU A 149 5.99 33.77 -7.52
CA GLU A 149 6.16 35.06 -6.84
C GLU A 149 4.80 35.63 -6.43
N GLN A 150 4.70 36.03 -5.16
CA GLN A 150 3.45 36.53 -4.59
C GLN A 150 3.45 38.05 -4.46
N GLU A 151 2.28 38.61 -4.70
CA GLU A 151 1.99 40.02 -4.44
C GLU A 151 1.54 40.20 -2.99
N GLU A 152 1.80 41.37 -2.41
CA GLU A 152 1.30 41.73 -1.09
C GLU A 152 -0.24 41.71 -1.09
N VAL A 153 -0.83 40.96 -0.16
CA VAL A 153 -2.29 40.84 -0.04
C VAL A 153 -2.83 42.07 0.70
N ALA A 154 -3.80 42.76 0.10
CA ALA A 154 -4.39 43.94 0.70
C ALA A 154 -5.19 43.57 1.98
N PRO A 155 -5.21 44.43 3.02
CA PRO A 155 -5.94 44.13 4.25
C PRO A 155 -7.44 43.82 4.03
N GLU A 156 -8.07 44.48 3.06
CA GLU A 156 -9.48 44.24 2.72
C GLU A 156 -9.72 42.85 2.11
N GLU A 157 -8.72 42.32 1.41
CA GLU A 157 -8.76 40.98 0.79
C GLU A 157 -8.54 39.89 1.84
N VAL A 158 -7.65 40.14 2.82
CA VAL A 158 -7.48 39.28 4.01
C VAL A 158 -8.78 39.19 4.81
N GLU A 159 -9.46 40.31 5.07
CA GLU A 159 -10.75 40.32 5.78
C GLU A 159 -11.81 39.50 5.01
N ALA A 160 -11.85 39.62 3.68
CA ALA A 160 -12.77 38.84 2.85
C ALA A 160 -12.50 37.33 2.92
N TYR A 161 -11.22 36.93 2.96
CA TYR A 161 -10.81 35.54 3.17
C TYR A 161 -11.23 35.02 4.56
N LEU A 162 -10.91 35.76 5.63
CA LEU A 162 -11.26 35.40 7.01
C LEU A 162 -12.77 35.25 7.17
N GLN A 163 -13.55 36.16 6.58
CA GLN A 163 -15.00 36.06 6.55
C GLN A 163 -15.50 34.81 5.82
N ALA A 164 -14.88 34.43 4.69
CA ALA A 164 -15.25 33.25 3.92
C ALA A 164 -14.94 31.94 4.67
N CYS A 165 -13.83 31.88 5.39
CA CYS A 165 -13.42 30.73 6.19
C CYS A 165 -14.09 30.67 7.58
N GLY A 166 -14.63 31.79 8.05
CA GLY A 166 -15.20 31.92 9.39
C GLY A 166 -14.13 31.97 10.50
N TRP A 167 -12.97 32.53 10.20
CA TRP A 167 -11.82 32.64 11.11
C TRP A 167 -11.63 34.09 11.56
N ASP A 168 -10.99 34.29 12.72
CA ASP A 168 -10.79 35.62 13.29
C ASP A 168 -9.45 36.26 12.88
N GLU A 169 -8.45 35.44 12.54
CA GLU A 169 -7.12 35.86 12.10
C GLU A 169 -6.42 34.74 11.31
N ILE A 170 -5.32 35.10 10.62
CA ILE A 170 -4.41 34.15 9.95
C ILE A 170 -3.44 33.60 11.01
N TYR A 171 -3.29 32.28 11.07
CA TYR A 171 -2.48 31.57 12.05
C TYR A 171 -1.14 31.06 11.51
N THR A 172 -1.05 30.77 10.21
CA THR A 172 0.16 30.21 9.58
C THR A 172 0.56 30.99 8.34
N ASP A 173 1.50 30.44 7.55
CA ASP A 173 1.84 31.01 6.26
C ASP A 173 0.60 31.04 5.36
N PHE A 174 0.48 32.10 4.57
CA PHE A 174 -0.72 32.45 3.83
C PHE A 174 -0.38 32.72 2.37
N GLU A 175 -0.93 31.90 1.49
CA GLU A 175 -0.65 31.97 0.06
C GLU A 175 -1.81 32.59 -0.70
N LYS A 176 -1.48 33.39 -1.71
CA LYS A 176 -2.41 33.92 -2.70
C LYS A 176 -1.94 33.57 -4.09
N LEU A 177 -2.81 32.94 -4.88
CA LEU A 177 -2.57 32.66 -6.29
C LEU A 177 -3.78 33.04 -7.15
N THR A 178 -3.57 33.86 -8.18
CA THR A 178 -4.62 34.16 -9.17
C THR A 178 -4.89 32.96 -10.09
N THR A 179 -6.07 32.92 -10.68
CA THR A 179 -6.40 31.92 -11.72
C THR A 179 -5.42 31.96 -12.89
N GLU A 180 -4.99 33.16 -13.29
CA GLU A 180 -3.99 33.37 -14.36
C GLU A 180 -2.63 32.78 -13.98
N GLN A 181 -2.17 32.98 -12.74
CA GLN A 181 -0.90 32.41 -12.26
C GLN A 181 -0.95 30.88 -12.24
N ILE A 182 -2.04 30.31 -11.71
CA ILE A 182 -2.24 28.85 -11.67
C ILE A 182 -2.26 28.29 -13.09
N ASP A 183 -3.03 28.88 -14.00
CA ASP A 183 -3.17 28.40 -15.37
C ASP A 183 -1.84 28.49 -16.14
N ALA A 184 -1.13 29.61 -16.03
CA ALA A 184 0.18 29.79 -16.66
C ALA A 184 1.21 28.78 -16.13
N PHE A 185 1.19 28.51 -14.82
CA PHE A 185 2.06 27.52 -14.19
C PHE A 185 1.78 26.10 -14.72
N LEU A 186 0.51 25.70 -14.75
CA LEU A 186 0.11 24.37 -15.24
C LEU A 186 0.43 24.21 -16.73
N GLN A 187 0.17 25.21 -17.57
CA GLN A 187 0.51 25.17 -18.99
C GLN A 187 2.03 25.00 -19.20
N LYS A 188 2.83 25.65 -18.37
CA LYS A 188 4.29 25.51 -18.42
C LYS A 188 4.74 24.10 -18.02
N LYS A 189 4.25 23.58 -16.88
CA LYS A 189 4.74 22.34 -16.25
C LYS A 189 4.08 21.06 -16.76
N THR A 190 2.90 21.15 -17.36
CA THR A 190 2.11 19.99 -17.80
C THR A 190 1.63 20.09 -19.25
N GLY A 191 1.61 21.30 -19.81
CA GLY A 191 0.98 21.57 -21.11
C GLY A 191 -0.54 21.65 -21.06
N LEU A 192 -1.15 21.58 -19.88
CA LEU A 192 -2.60 21.66 -19.67
C LEU A 192 -2.98 22.98 -18.98
N SER A 193 -4.16 23.48 -19.31
CA SER A 193 -4.83 24.55 -18.56
C SER A 193 -5.48 24.02 -17.29
N TYR A 194 -5.80 24.91 -16.35
CA TYR A 194 -6.53 24.56 -15.12
C TYR A 194 -7.87 23.88 -15.44
N GLU A 195 -8.60 24.34 -16.46
CA GLU A 195 -9.89 23.76 -16.85
C GLU A 195 -9.79 22.28 -17.23
N GLN A 196 -8.65 21.87 -17.82
CA GLN A 196 -8.38 20.51 -18.28
C GLN A 196 -7.94 19.54 -17.16
N MET A 197 -7.75 20.02 -15.94
CA MET A 197 -7.44 19.18 -14.79
C MET A 197 -8.68 18.45 -14.29
N ASN A 198 -8.52 17.20 -13.86
CA ASN A 198 -9.60 16.36 -13.33
C ASN A 198 -10.03 16.82 -11.93
N GLY A 199 -9.06 17.22 -11.10
CA GLY A 199 -9.28 17.77 -9.76
C GLY A 199 -9.31 19.31 -9.77
N ARG A 200 -10.02 19.88 -8.79
CA ARG A 200 -10.01 21.33 -8.53
C ARG A 200 -9.25 21.60 -7.24
N LEU A 201 -8.54 22.72 -7.22
CA LEU A 201 -7.86 23.23 -6.03
C LEU A 201 -8.90 23.48 -4.93
N ARG A 202 -8.68 22.94 -3.73
CA ARG A 202 -9.65 23.00 -2.61
C ARG A 202 -9.48 24.25 -1.75
N TRP A 203 -8.59 25.16 -2.14
CA TRP A 203 -8.38 26.46 -1.53
C TRP A 203 -9.63 27.33 -1.58
N THR A 204 -9.70 28.31 -0.67
CA THR A 204 -10.79 29.28 -0.66
C THR A 204 -10.67 30.19 -1.87
N TYR A 205 -11.64 30.16 -2.78
CA TYR A 205 -11.69 31.04 -3.95
C TYR A 205 -12.53 32.29 -3.65
N LEU A 206 -11.98 33.48 -3.89
CA LEU A 206 -12.71 34.74 -3.78
C LEU A 206 -12.97 35.35 -5.17
N PRO A 207 -14.22 35.29 -5.69
CA PRO A 207 -14.53 35.75 -7.04
C PRO A 207 -14.27 37.24 -7.30
N ALA A 208 -14.28 38.07 -6.26
CA ALA A 208 -14.03 39.51 -6.39
C ALA A 208 -12.58 39.83 -6.78
N TYR A 209 -11.66 38.91 -6.48
CA TYR A 209 -10.22 39.06 -6.70
C TYR A 209 -9.67 38.06 -7.73
N ASP A 210 -10.49 37.10 -8.15
CA ASP A 210 -10.12 36.02 -9.06
C ASP A 210 -8.87 35.24 -8.61
N ALA A 211 -8.86 34.90 -7.32
CA ALA A 211 -7.73 34.26 -6.67
C ALA A 211 -8.15 33.23 -5.63
N TYR A 212 -7.26 32.28 -5.41
CA TYR A 212 -7.32 31.24 -4.39
C TYR A 212 -6.39 31.59 -3.23
N TYR A 213 -6.83 31.24 -2.02
CA TYR A 213 -6.12 31.50 -0.79
C TYR A 213 -6.14 30.27 0.11
N ALA A 214 -5.02 30.02 0.76
CA ALA A 214 -4.92 28.99 1.79
C ALA A 214 -3.87 29.35 2.82
N GLU A 215 -4.10 28.82 4.02
CA GLU A 215 -3.11 28.76 5.08
C GLU A 215 -2.44 27.39 5.09
N HIS A 216 -1.13 27.37 5.26
CA HIS A 216 -0.37 26.13 5.38
C HIS A 216 0.74 26.19 6.43
N GLY A 217 1.12 25.03 6.96
CA GLY A 217 2.29 24.88 7.83
C GLY A 217 3.51 24.31 7.09
N ASP A 218 4.67 24.31 7.74
CA ASP A 218 5.96 23.80 7.21
C ASP A 218 6.06 22.26 7.20
N THR A 219 5.05 21.57 6.65
CA THR A 219 4.92 20.10 6.81
C THR A 219 4.85 19.29 5.52
N ASN A 220 4.73 19.92 4.34
CA ASN A 220 4.49 19.17 3.09
C ASN A 220 5.75 18.84 2.29
N TYR A 221 6.91 19.37 2.67
CA TYR A 221 8.12 19.13 1.90
C TYR A 221 8.66 17.70 2.12
N ARG A 222 8.85 16.98 1.02
CA ARG A 222 9.58 15.71 0.98
C ARG A 222 10.62 15.75 -0.13
N ALA A 223 11.85 15.33 0.18
CA ALA A 223 12.90 15.23 -0.82
C ALA A 223 12.86 13.89 -1.56
N PHE A 224 13.40 13.88 -2.77
CA PHE A 224 13.51 12.71 -3.61
C PHE A 224 14.88 12.69 -4.29
N SER A 225 15.40 11.50 -4.57
CA SER A 225 16.59 11.28 -5.40
C SER A 225 16.26 10.40 -6.59
N CYS A 226 16.71 10.80 -7.77
CA CYS A 226 16.68 9.94 -8.95
C CYS A 226 17.80 8.90 -8.82
N VAL A 227 17.44 7.63 -8.64
CA VAL A 227 18.40 6.52 -8.43
C VAL A 227 18.66 5.71 -9.69
N GLU A 228 17.82 5.87 -10.72
CA GLU A 228 17.92 5.20 -12.00
C GLU A 228 17.12 5.97 -13.05
N GLY A 229 17.48 5.84 -14.33
CA GLY A 229 16.69 6.47 -15.39
C GLY A 229 17.12 6.09 -16.79
N TYR A 230 16.20 6.24 -17.74
CA TYR A 230 16.34 5.83 -19.12
C TYR A 230 15.69 6.82 -20.08
N THR A 231 16.24 6.92 -21.29
CA THR A 231 15.62 7.63 -22.41
C THR A 231 15.89 6.90 -23.73
N THR A 232 14.90 6.87 -24.62
CA THR A 232 15.04 6.26 -25.96
C THR A 232 15.38 7.28 -27.05
N ASP A 233 15.07 8.55 -26.83
CA ASP A 233 15.08 9.60 -27.85
C ASP A 233 15.60 10.97 -27.38
N GLU A 234 16.07 11.07 -26.13
CA GLU A 234 16.48 12.33 -25.46
C GLU A 234 15.34 13.36 -25.32
N GLN A 235 14.10 12.92 -25.57
CA GLN A 235 12.89 13.73 -25.51
C GLN A 235 12.02 13.30 -24.33
N VAL A 236 11.91 11.99 -24.08
CA VAL A 236 11.18 11.44 -22.93
C VAL A 236 12.14 10.74 -21.99
N PHE A 237 12.02 11.03 -20.70
CA PHE A 237 12.85 10.48 -19.63
C PHE A 237 11.96 9.74 -18.64
N LYS A 238 12.31 8.48 -18.35
CA LYS A 238 11.72 7.72 -17.25
C LYS A 238 12.73 7.63 -16.12
N LEU A 239 12.35 8.06 -14.93
CA LEU A 239 13.22 8.18 -13.77
C LEU A 239 12.62 7.35 -12.63
N ARG A 240 13.47 6.57 -11.95
CA ARG A 240 13.12 5.98 -10.67
C ARG A 240 13.52 6.95 -9.57
N CYS A 241 12.53 7.56 -8.95
CA CYS A 241 12.69 8.53 -7.87
C CYS A 241 12.44 7.83 -6.53
N ARG A 242 13.44 7.85 -5.67
CA ARG A 242 13.34 7.33 -4.30
C ARG A 242 13.10 8.49 -3.34
N PRO A 243 12.08 8.42 -2.48
CA PRO A 243 11.96 9.38 -1.40
C PRO A 243 13.21 9.38 -0.51
N CYS A 244 13.73 10.58 -0.26
CA CYS A 244 14.77 10.82 0.73
C CYS A 244 14.04 11.34 1.95
N ASP A 245 13.87 10.51 2.96
CA ASP A 245 13.33 10.98 4.22
C ASP A 245 14.37 11.89 4.87
N LEU A 246 14.29 13.19 4.55
CA LEU A 246 15.06 14.24 5.16
C LEU A 246 14.38 14.57 6.50
N ASP A 247 15.02 14.13 7.56
CA ASP A 247 15.02 14.77 8.87
C ASP A 247 13.67 15.02 9.54
N SER A 248 13.16 13.99 10.23
CA SER A 248 12.72 14.12 11.63
C SER A 248 12.54 12.74 12.30
N ALA A 249 13.57 12.32 13.04
CA ALA A 249 13.47 11.36 14.15
C ALA A 249 13.10 9.88 13.86
N GLY A 250 13.53 9.29 12.75
CA GLY A 250 13.41 7.84 12.58
C GLY A 250 13.98 7.31 11.28
N VAL A 251 15.24 6.89 11.32
CA VAL A 251 15.82 5.94 10.38
C VAL A 251 15.11 4.61 10.65
N ASP A 252 13.98 4.36 9.99
CA ASP A 252 13.17 3.18 10.22
C ASP A 252 13.40 2.10 9.13
N GLY A 253 13.23 0.84 9.52
CA GLY A 253 13.41 -0.34 8.70
C GLY A 253 12.16 -0.70 7.88
N TYR A 254 11.24 0.24 7.66
CA TYR A 254 10.11 -0.03 6.78
C TYR A 254 10.56 -0.02 5.31
N HIS A 255 9.83 -0.79 4.49
CA HIS A 255 9.98 -0.72 3.04
C HIS A 255 9.56 0.67 2.55
N VAL A 256 10.40 1.27 1.70
CA VAL A 256 10.13 2.55 1.04
C VAL A 256 9.87 2.28 -0.43
N MET A 257 8.68 2.65 -0.91
CA MET A 257 8.32 2.52 -2.32
C MET A 257 8.95 3.63 -3.15
N ASP A 258 9.51 3.24 -4.30
CA ASP A 258 10.00 4.18 -5.30
C ASP A 258 8.86 4.66 -6.20
N TYR A 259 9.11 5.74 -6.93
CA TYR A 259 8.21 6.29 -7.93
C TYR A 259 8.84 6.21 -9.32
N GLU A 260 8.02 5.92 -10.33
CA GLU A 260 8.38 6.06 -11.73
C GLU A 260 7.85 7.39 -12.26
N LEU A 261 8.74 8.36 -12.37
CA LEU A 261 8.47 9.69 -12.89
C LEU A 261 8.76 9.70 -14.39
N THR A 262 7.79 10.12 -15.20
CA THR A 262 7.98 10.32 -16.64
C THR A 262 7.96 11.82 -16.95
N LEU A 263 9.02 12.30 -17.60
CA LEU A 263 9.18 13.69 -18.01
C LEU A 263 9.33 13.79 -19.53
N GLU A 264 8.79 14.84 -20.11
CA GLU A 264 9.04 15.24 -21.49
C GLU A 264 9.88 16.51 -21.51
N LYS A 265 10.94 16.54 -22.31
CA LYS A 265 11.73 17.74 -22.55
C LYS A 265 10.91 18.76 -23.33
N TRP A 266 10.82 19.97 -22.82
CA TRP A 266 10.10 21.04 -23.51
C TRP A 266 10.89 22.33 -23.40
N ASP A 267 11.36 22.82 -24.55
CA ASP A 267 12.30 23.94 -24.65
C ASP A 267 13.63 23.63 -23.90
N GLU A 268 14.04 24.49 -22.96
CA GLU A 268 15.20 24.28 -22.08
C GLU A 268 14.82 23.63 -20.73
N GLU A 269 13.56 23.24 -20.56
CA GLU A 269 12.98 22.70 -19.31
C GLU A 269 12.28 21.34 -19.57
N TYR A 270 11.47 20.89 -18.61
CA TYR A 270 10.69 19.64 -18.69
C TYR A 270 9.24 19.85 -18.28
N ARG A 271 8.38 18.96 -18.78
CA ARG A 271 6.98 18.79 -18.39
C ARG A 271 6.76 17.44 -17.74
N PHE A 272 5.91 17.41 -16.73
CA PHE A 272 5.48 16.20 -16.04
C PHE A 272 4.44 15.47 -16.90
N LEU A 273 4.70 14.19 -17.17
CA LEU A 273 3.76 13.31 -17.88
C LEU A 273 3.02 12.37 -16.94
N SER A 274 3.74 11.77 -15.98
CA SER A 274 3.17 10.85 -14.99
C SER A 274 4.09 10.75 -13.76
N ASN A 275 3.51 10.39 -12.62
CA ASN A 275 4.25 9.94 -11.44
C ASN A 275 3.54 8.71 -10.87
N ARG A 276 4.11 7.51 -11.06
CA ARG A 276 3.48 6.26 -10.62
C ARG A 276 4.21 5.67 -9.43
N LEU A 277 3.47 5.15 -8.46
CA LEU A 277 4.04 4.38 -7.36
C LEU A 277 4.49 3.02 -7.87
N MET A 278 5.75 2.64 -7.66
CA MET A 278 6.29 1.34 -8.09
C MET A 278 6.02 0.25 -7.04
N TRP A 279 4.75 0.08 -6.66
CA TRP A 279 4.35 -0.81 -5.57
C TRP A 279 4.62 -2.29 -5.87
N GLU A 280 4.77 -2.68 -7.13
CA GLU A 280 5.03 -4.08 -7.50
C GLU A 280 6.46 -4.54 -7.16
N ARG A 281 7.38 -3.61 -6.87
CA ARG A 281 8.79 -3.94 -6.64
C ARG A 281 9.04 -4.37 -5.19
N GLY A 282 9.65 -5.55 -5.03
CA GLY A 282 10.05 -6.06 -3.71
C GLY A 282 8.94 -6.77 -2.95
N LEU A 283 7.83 -7.07 -3.63
CA LEU A 283 6.75 -7.90 -3.09
C LEU A 283 7.24 -9.31 -2.75
N ILE A 284 6.68 -9.86 -1.69
CA ILE A 284 6.60 -11.30 -1.45
C ILE A 284 5.35 -11.75 -2.21
N GLU A 285 5.52 -12.14 -3.48
CA GLU A 285 4.42 -12.42 -4.41
C GLU A 285 3.47 -13.48 -3.85
N GLU A 286 4.00 -14.52 -3.21
CA GLU A 286 3.22 -15.63 -2.65
C GLU A 286 2.42 -15.23 -1.40
N GLN A 287 2.73 -14.09 -0.80
CA GLN A 287 2.09 -13.57 0.43
C GLN A 287 1.52 -12.16 0.22
N SER A 288 1.16 -11.84 -1.03
CA SER A 288 0.47 -10.62 -1.39
C SER A 288 -0.80 -10.96 -2.16
N PHE A 289 -1.91 -10.34 -1.82
CA PHE A 289 -3.25 -10.81 -2.22
C PHE A 289 -4.13 -9.66 -2.68
N ALA A 290 -4.84 -9.85 -3.80
CA ALA A 290 -6.06 -9.11 -4.07
C ALA A 290 -7.18 -9.72 -3.20
N VAL A 291 -7.72 -8.93 -2.28
CA VAL A 291 -8.63 -9.41 -1.22
C VAL A 291 -9.67 -8.35 -0.89
N ALA A 292 -10.84 -8.78 -0.42
CA ALA A 292 -11.82 -7.90 0.20
C ALA A 292 -11.57 -7.86 1.72
N ILE A 293 -11.37 -6.66 2.26
CA ILE A 293 -11.24 -6.43 3.71
C ILE A 293 -12.46 -5.62 4.13
N GLU A 294 -13.37 -6.16 4.91
CA GLU A 294 -14.55 -5.41 5.37
C GLU A 294 -14.18 -4.45 6.53
N PRO A 295 -14.72 -3.21 6.54
CA PRO A 295 -15.65 -2.60 5.59
C PRO A 295 -14.96 -1.89 4.41
N LEU A 296 -13.63 -2.00 4.31
CA LEU A 296 -12.82 -1.29 3.36
C LEU A 296 -13.13 -1.69 1.90
N GLY A 297 -13.55 -2.92 1.63
CA GLY A 297 -13.82 -3.47 0.31
C GLY A 297 -12.58 -4.03 -0.38
N ASN A 298 -12.59 -4.07 -1.72
CA ASN A 298 -11.50 -4.65 -2.52
C ASN A 298 -10.21 -3.81 -2.41
N VAL A 299 -9.11 -4.48 -2.11
CA VAL A 299 -7.77 -3.91 -1.95
C VAL A 299 -6.69 -4.93 -2.36
N ILE A 300 -5.45 -4.46 -2.40
CA ILE A 300 -4.26 -5.33 -2.43
C ILE A 300 -3.61 -5.28 -1.04
N PHE A 301 -3.51 -6.43 -0.39
CA PHE A 301 -2.62 -6.61 0.76
C PHE A 301 -1.24 -6.98 0.23
N ALA A 302 -0.25 -6.12 0.46
CA ALA A 302 1.10 -6.23 -0.07
C ALA A 302 2.12 -6.46 1.04
N SER A 303 2.87 -7.56 0.94
CA SER A 303 3.97 -7.90 1.85
C SER A 303 5.30 -7.61 1.17
N TYR A 304 6.22 -6.91 1.85
CA TYR A 304 7.51 -6.52 1.28
C TYR A 304 8.69 -7.09 2.06
N VAL A 305 9.65 -7.63 1.32
CA VAL A 305 10.92 -8.06 1.89
C VAL A 305 11.66 -6.83 2.46
N PRO A 306 12.16 -6.89 3.71
CA PRO A 306 12.97 -5.82 4.27
C PRO A 306 14.30 -5.67 3.55
N ASP A 307 14.80 -4.42 3.46
CA ASP A 307 16.16 -4.17 2.97
C ASP A 307 17.20 -4.43 4.07
N THR A 308 17.53 -5.70 4.25
CA THR A 308 18.50 -6.16 5.26
C THR A 308 19.94 -5.74 4.97
N LYS A 309 20.22 -5.16 3.80
CA LYS A 309 21.54 -4.58 3.49
C LYS A 309 21.71 -3.21 4.11
N VAL A 310 20.62 -2.44 4.19
CA VAL A 310 20.59 -1.13 4.86
C VAL A 310 20.46 -1.34 6.36
N TYR A 311 19.50 -2.17 6.79
CA TYR A 311 19.28 -2.49 8.21
C TYR A 311 19.26 -4.01 8.41
N PRO A 312 20.34 -4.62 8.94
CA PRO A 312 20.43 -6.07 9.10
C PRO A 312 19.27 -6.75 9.82
N PHE A 313 18.57 -6.00 10.69
CA PHE A 313 17.42 -6.46 11.46
C PHE A 313 16.11 -5.75 11.09
N ALA A 314 16.03 -5.12 9.92
CA ALA A 314 14.74 -4.61 9.42
C ALA A 314 13.73 -5.75 9.29
N ASP A 315 12.49 -5.44 9.63
CA ASP A 315 11.40 -6.38 9.63
C ASP A 315 10.54 -6.25 8.36
N VAL A 316 9.79 -7.30 8.04
CA VAL A 316 8.82 -7.28 6.94
C VAL A 316 7.83 -6.11 7.11
N SER A 317 7.49 -5.48 5.99
CA SER A 317 6.50 -4.40 5.93
C SER A 317 5.25 -4.86 5.20
N PHE A 318 4.08 -4.41 5.67
CA PHE A 318 2.80 -4.73 5.06
C PHE A 318 2.03 -3.45 4.75
N PHE A 319 1.41 -3.42 3.58
CA PHE A 319 0.64 -2.29 3.08
C PHE A 319 -0.71 -2.75 2.58
N ILE A 320 -1.70 -1.87 2.73
CA ILE A 320 -2.96 -1.93 2.01
C ILE A 320 -2.88 -0.91 0.88
N LEU A 321 -3.08 -1.40 -0.34
CA LEU A 321 -3.04 -0.59 -1.55
C LEU A 321 -4.42 -0.62 -2.24
N ARG A 322 -4.74 0.48 -2.90
CA ARG A 322 -5.92 0.60 -3.75
C ARG A 322 -5.57 1.41 -4.99
N ASP A 323 -5.93 0.90 -6.17
CA ASP A 323 -5.72 1.59 -7.44
C ASP A 323 -4.27 2.08 -7.65
N GLY A 324 -3.29 1.25 -7.27
CA GLY A 324 -1.86 1.56 -7.38
C GLY A 324 -1.37 2.65 -6.40
N ARG A 325 -2.15 2.96 -5.36
CA ARG A 325 -1.80 3.95 -4.32
C ARG A 325 -1.71 3.28 -2.96
N GLU A 326 -0.80 3.79 -2.12
CA GLU A 326 -0.77 3.44 -0.71
C GLU A 326 -2.01 4.01 -0.03
N LEU A 327 -2.85 3.13 0.52
CA LEU A 327 -3.91 3.54 1.42
C LEU A 327 -3.36 3.64 2.84
N ARG A 328 -2.69 2.57 3.29
CA ARG A 328 -2.04 2.53 4.60
C ARG A 328 -0.91 1.52 4.67
N ARG A 329 0.06 1.81 5.53
CA ARG A 329 1.04 0.88 6.06
C ARG A 329 0.57 0.30 7.39
N LEU A 330 0.72 -1.01 7.60
CA LEU A 330 0.44 -1.64 8.90
C LEU A 330 1.55 -1.29 9.90
N GLN A 331 1.17 -1.19 11.18
CA GLN A 331 2.11 -0.99 12.26
C GLN A 331 3.06 -2.20 12.38
N GLY A 332 4.37 -1.94 12.32
CA GLY A 332 5.42 -2.88 12.67
C GLY A 332 5.47 -3.12 14.18
N ILE A 333 5.98 -4.27 14.60
CA ILE A 333 5.92 -4.69 16.01
C ILE A 333 7.09 -4.23 16.87
N ALA A 334 8.07 -3.56 16.26
CA ALA A 334 9.24 -3.01 16.92
C ALA A 334 9.40 -1.52 16.58
N GLU A 335 10.08 -0.77 17.44
CA GLU A 335 10.36 0.65 17.21
C GLU A 335 11.14 0.81 15.89
N GLY A 336 10.62 1.70 15.03
CA GLY A 336 11.17 1.90 13.70
C GLY A 336 11.22 0.64 12.84
N ASN A 337 10.41 -0.39 13.10
CA ASN A 337 10.40 -1.65 12.34
C ASN A 337 11.78 -2.35 12.25
N ILE A 338 12.60 -2.18 13.29
CA ILE A 338 13.92 -2.81 13.42
C ILE A 338 13.91 -3.72 14.65
N ARG A 339 14.24 -4.99 14.46
CA ARG A 339 14.26 -6.00 15.52
C ARG A 339 15.56 -5.98 16.32
N GLU A 340 15.52 -6.50 17.56
CA GLU A 340 16.69 -6.44 18.44
C GLU A 340 17.74 -7.53 18.16
N ASN A 341 17.39 -8.72 17.64
CA ASN A 341 18.34 -9.80 17.31
C ASN A 341 17.72 -10.90 16.42
N GLU A 342 16.86 -10.55 15.47
CA GLU A 342 16.18 -11.53 14.62
C GLU A 342 16.29 -11.08 13.16
N ILE A 343 16.74 -11.99 12.30
CA ILE A 343 16.83 -11.74 10.87
C ILE A 343 15.57 -12.32 10.23
N PHE A 344 14.83 -11.47 9.52
CA PHE A 344 13.68 -11.90 8.74
C PHE A 344 14.06 -13.03 7.78
N HIS A 345 13.30 -14.13 7.81
CA HIS A 345 13.49 -15.26 6.92
C HIS A 345 12.47 -15.24 5.78
N GLN A 346 11.18 -15.25 6.12
CA GLN A 346 10.06 -15.27 5.17
C GLN A 346 8.73 -14.93 5.88
N VAL A 347 7.70 -14.63 5.09
CA VAL A 347 6.32 -14.70 5.55
C VAL A 347 5.80 -16.09 5.19
N GLU A 348 5.45 -16.89 6.19
CA GLU A 348 4.96 -18.26 6.00
C GLU A 348 3.48 -18.27 5.62
N ALA A 349 2.67 -17.37 6.20
CA ALA A 349 1.26 -17.25 5.87
C ALA A 349 0.70 -15.86 6.17
N VAL A 350 -0.26 -15.44 5.35
CA VAL A 350 -1.20 -14.37 5.66
C VAL A 350 -2.62 -14.92 5.50
N ALA A 351 -3.49 -14.63 6.44
CA ALA A 351 -4.90 -14.98 6.38
C ALA A 351 -5.78 -13.81 6.79
N PHE A 352 -6.99 -13.79 6.25
CA PHE A 352 -8.00 -12.77 6.46
C PHE A 352 -9.23 -13.44 7.05
N ALA A 353 -9.65 -13.02 8.24
CA ALA A 353 -10.80 -13.59 8.94
C ALA A 353 -11.32 -12.59 9.96
N ASP A 354 -12.62 -12.54 10.18
CA ASP A 354 -13.20 -11.90 11.36
C ASP A 354 -13.10 -12.90 12.53
N TYR A 355 -12.00 -12.86 13.28
CA TYR A 355 -11.75 -13.84 14.36
C TYR A 355 -12.39 -13.44 15.68
N ASN A 356 -12.78 -12.16 15.84
CA ASN A 356 -13.43 -11.64 17.05
C ASN A 356 -14.96 -11.51 16.88
N GLU A 357 -15.50 -11.84 15.70
CA GLU A 357 -16.91 -11.78 15.31
C GLU A 357 -17.51 -10.37 15.42
N ASP A 358 -16.70 -9.33 15.17
CA ASP A 358 -17.14 -7.93 15.23
C ASP A 358 -17.65 -7.36 13.90
N GLY A 359 -17.59 -8.16 12.83
CA GLY A 359 -18.02 -7.83 11.48
C GLY A 359 -16.96 -7.16 10.62
N ASN A 360 -15.77 -6.85 11.16
CA ASN A 360 -14.63 -6.34 10.39
C ASN A 360 -13.67 -7.49 10.04
N THR A 361 -12.95 -7.36 8.93
CA THR A 361 -11.93 -8.35 8.56
C THR A 361 -10.64 -8.09 9.34
N ASP A 362 -10.21 -9.07 10.15
CA ASP A 362 -8.90 -9.08 10.78
C ASP A 362 -7.84 -9.75 9.89
N VAL A 363 -6.56 -9.55 10.23
CA VAL A 363 -5.44 -10.16 9.54
C VAL A 363 -4.56 -10.96 10.50
N ILE A 364 -4.25 -12.19 10.10
CA ILE A 364 -3.32 -13.09 10.78
C ILE A 364 -2.09 -13.24 9.91
N ILE A 365 -0.92 -12.94 10.45
CA ILE A 365 0.37 -13.08 9.77
C ILE A 365 1.24 -14.05 10.55
N ILE A 366 1.90 -14.96 9.85
CA ILE A 366 2.92 -15.85 10.40
C ILE A 366 4.21 -15.53 9.67
N ALA A 367 5.19 -15.04 10.41
CA ALA A 367 6.50 -14.69 9.87
C ALA A 367 7.59 -15.50 10.57
N ASP A 368 8.57 -15.94 9.78
CA ASP A 368 9.69 -16.74 10.25
C ASP A 368 10.94 -15.90 10.40
N TYR A 369 11.69 -16.19 11.46
CA TYR A 369 12.93 -15.50 11.81
C TYR A 369 14.03 -16.50 12.11
N VAL A 370 15.27 -16.07 11.86
CA VAL A 370 16.47 -16.82 12.20
C VAL A 370 17.31 -16.01 13.18
N SER A 371 17.84 -16.70 14.19
CA SER A 371 18.80 -16.11 15.13
C SER A 371 20.15 -15.87 14.44
N PRO A 372 20.76 -14.68 14.60
CA PRO A 372 22.09 -14.40 14.05
C PRO A 372 23.22 -15.13 14.81
N LEU A 373 22.93 -15.74 15.97
CA LEU A 373 23.93 -16.30 16.88
C LEU A 373 24.20 -17.80 16.71
N GLU A 374 23.41 -18.51 15.89
CA GLU A 374 23.51 -19.97 15.74
C GLU A 374 23.86 -20.35 14.29
N GLU A 375 25.15 -20.46 13.98
CA GLU A 375 25.65 -20.81 12.63
C GLU A 375 25.41 -22.29 12.26
N GLU A 376 25.18 -23.18 13.23
CA GLU A 376 25.10 -24.64 13.03
C GLU A 376 23.67 -25.21 13.07
N SER A 377 22.72 -24.52 13.70
CA SER A 377 21.27 -24.79 13.70
C SER A 377 20.54 -23.58 13.15
N ARG A 378 19.94 -23.71 11.95
CA ARG A 378 18.95 -22.72 11.48
C ARG A 378 17.64 -22.98 12.23
N ASP A 379 17.63 -22.67 13.52
CA ASP A 379 16.39 -22.70 14.30
C ASP A 379 15.49 -21.57 13.77
N ILE A 380 14.55 -21.97 12.92
CA ILE A 380 13.51 -21.10 12.39
C ILE A 380 12.49 -20.91 13.50
N ARG A 381 12.31 -19.66 13.91
CA ARG A 381 11.27 -19.27 14.86
C ARG A 381 10.12 -18.64 14.08
N ALA A 382 8.95 -19.27 14.15
CA ALA A 382 7.70 -18.69 13.68
C ALA A 382 7.10 -17.74 14.74
N GLU A 383 6.64 -16.57 14.28
CA GLU A 383 5.95 -15.55 15.08
C GLU A 383 4.60 -15.26 14.45
N VAL A 384 3.54 -15.33 15.27
CA VAL A 384 2.18 -14.95 14.85
C VAL A 384 1.94 -13.49 15.19
N ARG A 385 1.35 -12.74 14.26
CA ARG A 385 0.89 -11.36 14.45
C ARG A 385 -0.57 -11.27 14.09
N LEU A 386 -1.33 -10.68 14.99
CA LEU A 386 -2.76 -10.45 14.80
C LEU A 386 -2.99 -8.96 14.65
N TYR A 387 -3.77 -8.61 13.64
CA TYR A 387 -4.19 -7.24 13.38
C TYR A 387 -5.71 -7.21 13.39
N GLU A 388 -6.29 -6.53 14.37
CA GLU A 388 -7.72 -6.38 14.53
C GLU A 388 -8.26 -5.31 13.59
N GLY A 389 -9.30 -5.66 12.83
CA GLY A 389 -10.09 -4.76 12.01
C GLY A 389 -10.99 -3.90 12.89
N LYS A 390 -10.89 -2.57 12.77
CA LYS A 390 -11.79 -1.63 13.44
C LYS A 390 -12.17 -0.52 12.49
N ASN A 391 -13.42 -0.54 12.05
CA ASN A 391 -13.87 0.27 10.92
C ASN A 391 -12.93 0.02 9.73
N GLU A 392 -12.55 1.06 9.00
CA GLU A 392 -11.64 0.94 7.87
C GLU A 392 -10.18 0.68 8.26
N TYR A 393 -9.80 0.47 9.53
CA TYR A 393 -8.40 0.39 10.02
C TYR A 393 -8.00 -1.01 10.53
N LEU A 394 -6.70 -1.34 10.44
CA LEU A 394 -6.11 -2.55 11.04
C LEU A 394 -5.13 -2.15 12.15
N TYR A 395 -5.30 -2.69 13.36
CA TYR A 395 -4.48 -2.37 14.53
C TYR A 395 -3.77 -3.62 15.05
N TYR A 396 -2.48 -3.53 15.32
CA TYR A 396 -1.74 -4.64 15.88
C TYR A 396 -2.25 -4.99 17.29
N ASP A 397 -2.79 -6.20 17.46
CA ASP A 397 -3.20 -6.74 18.75
C ASP A 397 -2.00 -7.41 19.42
N GLU A 398 -1.22 -6.60 20.13
CA GLU A 398 -0.03 -7.06 20.84
C GLU A 398 -0.36 -8.11 21.91
N GLU A 399 -1.46 -7.93 22.65
CA GLU A 399 -1.81 -8.81 23.76
C GLU A 399 -2.20 -10.21 23.26
N MET A 400 -3.08 -10.29 22.26
CA MET A 400 -3.48 -11.57 21.69
C MET A 400 -2.33 -12.22 20.94
N SER A 401 -1.52 -11.44 20.20
CA SER A 401 -0.32 -11.96 19.53
C SER A 401 0.63 -12.61 20.54
N GLN A 402 0.89 -11.97 21.69
CA GLN A 402 1.72 -12.56 22.75
C GLN A 402 1.12 -13.86 23.32
N LYS A 403 -0.18 -13.90 23.57
CA LYS A 403 -0.88 -15.11 24.08
C LYS A 403 -0.78 -16.28 23.11
N VAL A 404 -1.10 -16.05 21.83
CA VAL A 404 -0.98 -17.07 20.78
C VAL A 404 0.46 -17.52 20.62
N ASN A 405 1.42 -16.59 20.67
CA ASN A 405 2.83 -16.93 20.60
C ASN A 405 3.28 -17.82 21.77
N ALA A 406 2.71 -17.64 22.96
CA ALA A 406 3.04 -18.45 24.15
C ALA A 406 2.34 -19.82 24.22
N GLN A 407 1.12 -19.95 23.69
CA GLN A 407 0.27 -21.14 23.93
C GLN A 407 0.16 -22.09 22.73
N VAL A 408 0.29 -21.59 21.50
CA VAL A 408 0.13 -22.43 20.30
C VAL A 408 1.49 -22.98 19.89
N GLU A 409 1.78 -24.27 20.07
CA GLU A 409 3.12 -24.79 19.74
C GLU A 409 3.41 -24.75 18.22
N GLU A 410 2.49 -25.25 17.40
CA GLU A 410 2.62 -25.27 15.95
C GLU A 410 1.93 -24.04 15.34
N LYS A 411 2.71 -23.08 14.83
CA LYS A 411 2.18 -21.84 14.25
C LYS A 411 1.62 -22.09 12.85
N THR A 412 0.33 -22.41 12.78
CA THR A 412 -0.44 -22.43 11.53
C THR A 412 -1.68 -21.56 11.68
N VAL A 413 -2.20 -21.03 10.56
CA VAL A 413 -3.43 -20.22 10.57
C VAL A 413 -4.58 -20.96 11.28
N ARG A 414 -4.73 -22.27 11.01
CA ARG A 414 -5.75 -23.10 11.66
C ARG A 414 -5.56 -23.19 13.16
N ALA A 415 -4.35 -23.51 13.64
CA ALA A 415 -4.08 -23.64 15.07
C ALA A 415 -4.27 -22.31 15.82
N VAL A 416 -3.99 -21.18 15.16
CA VAL A 416 -4.25 -19.84 15.69
C VAL A 416 -5.75 -19.58 15.83
N LEU A 417 -6.54 -19.84 14.78
CA LEU A 417 -8.00 -19.69 14.82
C LEU A 417 -8.65 -20.63 15.84
N ASP A 418 -8.19 -21.88 15.91
CA ASP A 418 -8.65 -22.86 16.90
C ASP A 418 -8.37 -22.41 18.34
N TYR A 419 -7.32 -21.62 18.58
CA TYR A 419 -7.02 -21.05 19.89
C TYR A 419 -7.87 -19.82 20.22
N ILE A 420 -8.08 -18.92 19.25
CA ILE A 420 -8.85 -17.67 19.44
C ILE A 420 -10.33 -17.97 19.70
N SER A 421 -10.86 -19.04 19.09
CA SER A 421 -12.26 -19.45 19.23
C SER A 421 -12.60 -20.20 20.53
N GLN A 422 -11.64 -20.40 21.44
CA GLN A 422 -11.82 -21.05 22.75
C GLN A 422 -12.13 -20.04 23.86
#